data_AF-A0A948G372-F1
#
_entry.id   AF-A0A948G372-F1
#
_cell.length_a   1.000
_cell.length_b   1.000
_cell.length_c   1.000
_cell.angle_alpha   90.00
_cell.angle_beta   90.00
_cell.angle_gamma   90.00
#
_symmetry.space_group_name_H-M   'P 1'
#
loop_
_entity.id
_entity.type
_entity.pdbx_description
1 polymer ?
#
loop_
_entity_poly.entity_id
_entity_poly.type
_entity_poly.pdbx_seq_one_letter_code
_entity_poly.pdbx_strand_id
1 'polypeptide(L)' 'MNLEHLSKYKNTRQLICAMAAYSGTSILGPLLLIGGVGYFLDKMFNTNPILLIVSVIIAFIVTNILLYKKVKVLINKVKS' A
#
# COMPACT_ATOMS: atom_id res chain seq x y z
N MET A 1 -17.49 -3.48 6.58
CA MET A 1 -16.62 -3.02 7.69
C MET A 1 -17.54 -2.83 8.88
N ASN A 2 -17.58 -3.81 9.78
CA ASN A 2 -18.55 -3.82 10.88
C ASN A 2 -18.01 -2.93 12.01
N LEU A 3 -18.73 -1.86 12.33
CA LEU A 3 -18.24 -0.75 13.17
C LEU A 3 -18.38 -1.02 14.68
N GLU A 4 -18.89 -2.19 15.08
CA GLU A 4 -19.13 -2.53 16.49
C GLU A 4 -17.84 -2.69 17.33
N HIS A 5 -16.70 -2.98 16.71
CA HIS A 5 -15.43 -3.15 17.45
C HIS A 5 -14.78 -1.82 17.89
N LEU A 6 -15.25 -0.67 17.38
CA LEU A 6 -14.71 0.65 17.75
C LEU A 6 -15.22 1.15 19.11
N SER A 7 -16.28 0.53 19.65
CA SER A 7 -16.81 0.83 21.00
C SER A 7 -15.84 0.46 22.14
N LYS A 8 -14.85 -0.39 21.87
CA LYS A 8 -13.89 -0.85 22.89
C LYS A 8 -12.77 0.15 23.20
N TYR A 9 -12.67 1.23 22.41
CA TYR A 9 -11.51 2.10 22.40
C TYR A 9 -11.73 3.38 23.19
N LYS A 10 -11.63 3.27 24.53
CA LYS A 10 -11.83 4.38 25.48
C LYS A 10 -10.75 5.49 25.39
N ASN A 11 -9.66 5.26 24.64
CA ASN A 11 -8.46 6.09 24.66
C ASN A 11 -8.00 6.50 23.25
N THR A 12 -8.21 7.76 22.90
CA THR A 12 -7.97 8.36 21.56
C THR A 12 -6.54 8.13 21.06
N ARG A 13 -5.55 8.10 21.96
CA ARG A 13 -4.12 7.89 21.62
C ARG A 13 -3.88 6.56 20.93
N GLN A 14 -4.60 5.56 21.38
CA GLN A 14 -4.33 4.18 21.08
C GLN A 14 -5.08 3.87 19.72
N LEU A 15 -6.18 4.62 19.41
CA LEU A 15 -6.85 4.65 18.10
C LEU A 15 -5.96 5.33 17.05
N ILE A 16 -5.35 6.46 17.42
CA ILE A 16 -4.40 7.17 16.57
C ILE A 16 -3.18 6.27 16.25
N CYS A 17 -2.65 5.55 17.24
CA CYS A 17 -1.58 4.57 17.00
C CYS A 17 -2.00 3.44 16.07
N ALA A 18 -3.20 2.90 16.24
CA ALA A 18 -3.72 1.85 15.36
C ALA A 18 -3.88 2.34 13.91
N MET A 19 -4.40 3.55 13.72
CA MET A 19 -4.53 4.18 12.41
C MET A 19 -3.17 4.49 11.78
N ALA A 20 -2.22 5.03 12.56
CA ALA A 20 -0.87 5.32 12.09
C ALA A 20 -0.12 4.04 11.69
N ALA A 21 -0.25 2.97 12.48
CA ALA A 21 0.33 1.67 12.15
C ALA A 21 -0.30 1.07 10.89
N TYR A 22 -1.63 1.15 10.74
CA TYR A 22 -2.33 0.64 9.57
C TYR A 22 -1.96 1.40 8.29
N SER A 23 -1.95 2.74 8.33
CA SER A 23 -1.53 3.57 7.20
C SER A 23 -0.03 3.42 6.90
N GLY A 24 0.79 3.38 7.94
CA GLY A 24 2.23 3.18 7.83
C GLY A 24 2.58 1.86 7.17
N THR A 25 1.99 0.75 7.62
CA THR A 25 2.18 -0.58 7.02
C THR A 25 1.62 -0.66 5.60
N SER A 26 0.51 0.01 5.31
CA SER A 26 -0.09 0.06 3.97
C SER A 26 0.76 0.83 2.95
N ILE A 27 1.63 1.75 3.40
CA ILE A 27 2.52 2.54 2.55
C ILE A 27 3.92 1.89 2.51
N LEU A 28 4.48 1.57 3.68
CA LEU A 28 5.82 0.97 3.81
C LEU A 28 5.88 -0.44 3.23
N GLY A 29 4.80 -1.23 3.33
CA GLY A 29 4.76 -2.59 2.78
C GLY A 29 4.99 -2.64 1.27
N PRO A 30 4.20 -1.92 0.46
CA PRO A 30 4.44 -1.80 -0.97
C PRO A 30 5.77 -1.12 -1.29
N LEU A 31 6.18 -0.10 -0.53
CA LEU A 31 7.43 0.61 -0.77
C LEU A 31 8.66 -0.28 -0.58
N LEU A 32 8.68 -1.12 0.47
CA LEU A 32 9.74 -2.11 0.70
C LEU A 32 9.73 -3.22 -0.35
N LEU A 33 8.56 -3.73 -0.73
CA LEU A 33 8.46 -4.77 -1.75
C LEU A 33 8.91 -4.26 -3.13
N ILE A 34 8.37 -3.13 -3.56
CA ILE A 34 8.68 -2.55 -4.87
C ILE A 34 10.11 -2.01 -4.91
N GLY A 35 10.54 -1.31 -3.85
CA GLY A 35 11.89 -0.77 -3.74
C GLY A 35 12.96 -1.87 -3.64
N GLY A 36 12.68 -2.95 -2.90
CA GLY A 36 13.56 -4.11 -2.81
C GLY A 36 13.67 -4.88 -4.12
N VAL A 37 12.56 -5.09 -4.82
CA VAL A 37 12.55 -5.71 -6.16
C VAL A 37 13.28 -4.81 -7.16
N GLY A 38 13.05 -3.50 -7.14
CA GLY A 38 13.75 -2.53 -7.98
C GLY A 38 15.26 -2.54 -7.76
N TYR A 39 15.71 -2.55 -6.49
CA TYR A 39 17.13 -2.63 -6.14
C TYR A 39 17.77 -3.96 -6.58
N PHE A 40 17.06 -5.08 -6.43
CA PHE A 40 17.56 -6.39 -6.85
C PHE A 40 17.69 -6.48 -8.37
N LEU A 41 16.71 -5.99 -9.13
CA LEU A 41 16.77 -5.94 -10.59
C LEU A 41 17.90 -5.00 -11.08
N ASP A 42 18.08 -3.85 -10.44
CA ASP A 42 19.16 -2.91 -10.78
C ASP A 42 20.55 -3.53 -10.59
N LYS A 43 20.74 -4.26 -9.48
CA LYS A 43 21.96 -5.00 -9.19
C LYS A 43 22.22 -6.17 -10.15
N MET A 44 21.16 -6.83 -10.63
CA MET A 44 21.28 -8.00 -11.50
C MET A 44 21.57 -7.64 -12.96
N PHE A 45 21.07 -6.50 -13.44
CA PHE A 45 21.19 -6.11 -14.86
C PHE A 45 22.29 -5.08 -15.15
N ASN A 46 23.01 -4.57 -14.14
CA ASN A 46 24.17 -3.66 -14.29
C ASN A 46 23.92 -2.49 -15.28
N THR A 47 22.67 -2.07 -15.37
CA THR A 47 22.19 -1.15 -16.40
C THR A 47 21.98 0.21 -15.76
N ASN A 48 22.38 1.27 -16.46
CA ASN A 48 22.13 2.65 -16.09
C ASN A 48 20.70 2.84 -15.51
N PRO A 49 20.48 3.74 -14.53
CA PRO A 49 19.33 3.83 -13.62
C PRO A 49 17.93 3.99 -14.26
N ILE A 50 17.84 3.95 -15.58
CA ILE A 50 16.65 4.01 -16.41
C ILE A 50 15.73 2.81 -16.14
N LEU A 51 16.27 1.60 -15.97
CA LEU A 51 15.46 0.40 -15.69
C LEU A 51 14.80 0.48 -14.31
N LEU A 52 15.51 1.01 -13.30
CA LEU A 52 14.98 1.28 -11.97
C LEU A 52 13.80 2.26 -12.06
N ILE A 53 13.96 3.37 -12.79
CA ILE A 53 12.90 4.37 -13.04
C ILE A 53 11.69 3.74 -13.74
N VAL A 54 11.90 2.95 -14.79
CA VAL A 54 10.82 2.27 -15.53
C VAL A 54 10.08 1.29 -14.62
N SER A 55 10.79 0.53 -13.79
CA SER A 55 10.18 -0.40 -12.84
C SER A 55 9.34 0.32 -11.77
N VAL A 56 9.79 1.48 -11.28
CA VAL A 56 9.05 2.32 -10.33
C VAL A 56 7.78 2.89 -10.97
N ILE A 57 7.86 3.36 -12.22
CA ILE A 57 6.69 3.86 -12.97
C ILE A 57 5.68 2.74 -13.18
N ILE A 58 6.12 1.55 -13.61
CA ILE A 58 5.24 0.39 -13.80
C ILE A 58 4.60 -0.01 -12.47
N ALA A 59 5.38 -0.08 -11.39
CA ALA A 59 4.87 -0.43 -10.06
C ALA A 59 3.87 0.61 -9.54
N PHE A 60 4.08 1.89 -9.80
CA PHE A 60 3.13 2.97 -9.47
C PHE A 60 1.81 2.82 -10.23
N ILE A 61 1.85 2.51 -11.53
CA ILE A 61 0.66 2.29 -12.35
C ILE A 61 -0.11 1.07 -11.87
N VAL A 62 0.58 -0.06 -11.66
CA VAL A 62 -0.03 -1.31 -11.18
C VAL A 62 -0.67 -1.11 -9.80
N THR A 63 0.03 -0.42 -8.89
CA THR A 63 -0.49 -0.13 -7.54
C THR A 63 -1.75 0.72 -7.60
N ASN A 64 -1.77 1.79 -8.43
CA ASN A 64 -2.95 2.63 -8.61
C ASN A 64 -4.14 1.86 -9.20
N ILE A 65 -3.92 1.03 -10.21
CA ILE A 65 -4.98 0.20 -10.82
C ILE A 65 -5.54 -0.79 -9.80
N LEU A 66 -4.68 -1.43 -9.01
CA LEU A 66 -5.09 -2.42 -8.01
C LEU A 66 -5.85 -1.77 -6.85
N LEU A 67 -5.41 -0.58 -6.42
CA LEU A 67 -6.10 0.23 -5.43
C LEU A 67 -7.49 0.60 -5.92
N TYR A 68 -7.61 1.07 -7.17
CA TYR A 68 -8.89 1.42 -7.79
C TYR A 68 -9.85 0.23 -7.85
N LYS A 69 -9.34 -0.96 -8.23
CA LYS A 69 -10.13 -2.20 -8.20
C LYS A 69 -10.60 -2.56 -6.80
N LYS A 70 -9.72 -2.50 -5.79
CA LYS A 70 -10.10 -2.80 -4.39
C LYS A 70 -11.13 -1.81 -3.85
N VAL A 71 -10.95 -0.52 -4.11
CA VAL A 71 -11.88 0.54 -3.71
C VAL A 71 -13.24 0.36 -4.39
N LYS A 72 -13.27 0.06 -5.68
CA LYS A 72 -14.52 -0.21 -6.41
C LYS A 72 -15.27 -1.43 -5.87
N VAL A 73 -14.54 -2.51 -5.57
CA VAL A 73 -15.13 -3.71 -4.95
C VAL A 73 -15.69 -3.38 -3.56
N LEU A 74 -14.95 -2.64 -2.73
CA LEU A 74 -15.41 -2.20 -1.41
C LEU A 74 -16.67 -1.32 -1.50
N ILE A 75 -16.72 -0.36 -2.42
CA ILE A 75 -17.88 0.51 -2.64
C ILE A 75 -19.09 -0.31 -3.08
N ASN A 76 -18.93 -1.24 -4.03
CA ASN A 76 -20.02 -2.11 -4.45
C ASN A 76 -20.50 -3.04 -3.34
N LYS A 77 -19.62 -3.49 -2.44
CA LYS A 77 -19.97 -4.33 -1.30
C LYS A 77 -20.65 -3.59 -0.15
N VAL A 78 -20.55 -2.25 -0.14
CA VAL A 78 -21.24 -1.37 0.83
C VAL A 78 -22.60 -0.90 0.30
N LYS A 79 -22.81 -0.94 -1.03
CA LYS A 79 -24.04 -0.52 -1.69
C LYS A 79 -25.03 -1.67 -1.96
N SER A 80 -24.66 -2.91 -1.61
CA SER A 80 -25.51 -4.12 -1.69
C SER A 80 -25.79 -4.66 -0.31
#